data_AF-A0A1Q5MA67-F1
#
_entry.id   AF-A0A1Q5MA67-F1
#
_cell.length_a   1.000
_cell.length_b   1.000
_cell.length_c   1.000
_cell.angle_alpha   90.00
_cell.angle_beta   90.00
_cell.angle_gamma   90.00
#
_symmetry.space_group_name_H-M   'P 1'
#
loop_
_entity.id
_entity.type
_entity.pdbx_description
1 polymer ?
#
loop_
_entity_poly.entity_id
_entity_poly.type
_entity_poly.pdbx_seq_one_letter_code
_entity_poly.pdbx_strand_id
1 'polypeptide(L)'
;MTRAKTAAKEARAAEAKAAESASQKAGKETAGDSAGTEAKSTREASDAEAGAADSVESHSNGGADTETTVSCELNSFPTGTRVQMADGTTKEIQDIRVGDTVLATDPQTGETRPQRVTDTITTPDDKNFTDLTLTDESNPRAPPVQLTSTLHHPHWNDTRHQWVDAGDFNPGDHLRRPDGTTLTVKTKRNYPYAVTTHNLTVNNFHTYYVLAGATPVLVHNCNLGDYADSLRAGFNKTDGPFFAAKYTSPSGRTYFGHSGHGLTPAPGGEVDSLVRQFTPEGGRYHAGCAETMCLIQAEAAEGAAGIRGGSFEVVKVRGLNSPPGGAHGTPASPCALVCQPRLQH
;
A
#
# COMPACT_ATOMS: atom_id res chain seq x y z
N MET A 1 -0.03 50.88 -19.82
CA MET A 1 0.88 49.77 -20.19
C MET A 1 2.18 49.69 -19.36
N THR A 2 2.33 50.45 -18.25
CA THR A 2 3.64 50.62 -17.59
C THR A 2 3.84 49.78 -16.32
N ARG A 3 2.78 49.43 -15.56
CA ARG A 3 2.89 48.62 -14.32
C ARG A 3 3.21 47.13 -14.57
N ALA A 4 2.66 46.54 -15.63
CA ALA A 4 2.88 45.13 -15.94
C ALA A 4 4.33 44.82 -16.39
N LYS A 5 5.00 45.79 -17.04
CA LYS A 5 6.40 45.64 -17.47
C LYS A 5 7.38 45.76 -16.30
N THR A 6 7.04 46.52 -15.25
CA THR A 6 7.85 46.63 -14.04
C THR A 6 7.79 45.35 -13.21
N ALA A 7 6.60 44.79 -13.02
CA ALA A 7 6.42 43.53 -12.28
C ALA A 7 7.16 42.34 -12.94
N ALA A 8 7.16 42.27 -14.29
CA ALA A 8 7.89 41.23 -15.01
C ALA A 8 9.42 41.38 -14.91
N LYS A 9 9.93 42.62 -14.75
CA LYS A 9 11.36 42.88 -14.59
C LYS A 9 11.84 42.58 -13.17
N GLU A 10 10.99 42.81 -12.17
CA GLU A 10 11.25 42.47 -10.77
C GLU A 10 11.21 40.96 -10.52
N ALA A 11 10.30 40.23 -11.16
CA ALA A 11 10.24 38.76 -11.09
C ALA A 11 11.51 38.10 -11.66
N ARG A 12 12.00 38.54 -12.82
CA ARG A 12 13.24 38.02 -13.43
C ARG A 12 14.50 38.34 -12.62
N ALA A 13 14.51 39.47 -11.91
CA ALA A 13 15.63 39.82 -11.03
C ALA A 13 15.65 38.99 -9.73
N ALA A 14 14.49 38.52 -9.27
CA ALA A 14 14.38 37.63 -8.11
C ALA A 14 14.82 36.18 -8.45
N GLU A 15 14.47 35.69 -9.63
CA GLU A 15 14.88 34.36 -10.12
C GLU A 15 16.40 34.24 -10.31
N ALA A 16 17.05 35.29 -10.81
CA ALA A 16 18.50 35.31 -10.99
C ALA A 16 19.28 35.24 -9.65
N LYS A 17 18.76 35.87 -8.58
CA LYS A 17 19.39 35.83 -7.25
C LYS A 17 19.20 34.49 -6.53
N ALA A 18 18.11 33.78 -6.82
CA ALA A 18 17.87 32.44 -6.27
C ALA A 18 18.81 31.39 -6.88
N ALA A 19 19.12 31.49 -8.18
CA ALA A 19 20.03 30.56 -8.86
C ALA A 19 21.50 30.68 -8.39
N GLU A 20 21.96 31.88 -8.05
CA GLU A 20 23.31 32.12 -7.54
C GLU A 20 23.50 31.61 -6.10
N SER A 21 22.42 31.60 -5.30
CA SER A 21 22.41 31.07 -3.93
C SER A 21 22.45 29.53 -3.88
N ALA A 22 21.85 28.88 -4.88
CA ALA A 22 21.81 27.42 -4.99
C ALA A 22 23.17 26.81 -5.40
N SER A 23 23.92 27.50 -6.26
CA SER A 23 25.22 27.04 -6.75
C SER A 23 26.34 27.13 -5.70
N GLN A 24 26.21 28.02 -4.71
CA GLN A 24 27.16 28.11 -3.59
C GLN A 24 26.95 27.03 -2.50
N LYS A 25 25.76 26.40 -2.45
CA LYS A 25 25.43 25.37 -1.44
C LYS A 25 25.90 23.96 -1.86
N ALA A 26 25.98 23.68 -3.16
CA ALA A 26 26.41 22.38 -3.68
C ALA A 26 27.92 22.10 -3.51
N GLY A 27 28.75 23.12 -3.26
CA GLY A 27 30.20 22.96 -3.15
C GLY A 27 30.71 22.45 -1.79
N LYS A 28 29.85 22.28 -0.78
CA LYS A 28 30.29 22.07 0.62
C LYS A 28 30.08 20.66 1.19
N GLU A 29 29.41 19.75 0.49
CA GLU A 29 28.98 18.45 1.07
C GLU A 29 29.72 17.22 0.55
N THR A 30 30.94 17.37 0.03
CA THR A 30 31.82 16.22 -0.30
C THR A 30 33.08 16.21 0.56
N ALA A 31 32.98 15.77 1.82
CA ALA A 31 34.12 15.30 2.62
C ALA A 31 33.68 14.51 3.87
N GLY A 32 34.20 13.28 4.02
CA GLY A 32 34.22 12.48 5.27
C GLY A 32 33.18 11.36 5.31
N ASP A 33 33.45 10.11 4.90
CA ASP A 33 34.39 9.08 5.38
C ASP A 33 33.81 8.17 6.51
N SER A 34 34.41 6.98 6.57
CA SER A 34 33.91 5.63 6.80
C SER A 34 34.00 5.12 8.25
N ALA A 35 33.66 3.82 8.40
CA ALA A 35 33.89 2.89 9.53
C ALA A 35 32.70 2.76 10.51
N GLY A 36 32.14 1.59 10.85
CA GLY A 36 32.60 0.21 10.78
C GLY A 36 32.77 -0.34 12.20
N THR A 37 31.94 -1.28 12.67
CA THR A 37 32.33 -2.42 13.55
C THR A 37 31.15 -3.32 13.95
N GLU A 38 31.41 -4.62 13.89
CA GLU A 38 30.61 -5.72 14.42
C GLU A 38 30.74 -5.84 15.95
N ALA A 39 29.73 -6.41 16.62
CA ALA A 39 29.95 -7.21 17.83
C ALA A 39 28.84 -8.25 18.04
N LYS A 40 29.32 -9.46 18.32
CA LYS A 40 28.65 -10.75 18.51
C LYS A 40 28.38 -11.00 19.99
N SER A 41 27.24 -11.61 20.35
CA SER A 41 27.11 -12.42 21.56
C SER A 41 25.99 -13.45 21.43
N THR A 42 26.19 -14.59 22.07
CA THR A 42 25.57 -15.90 21.87
C THR A 42 24.93 -16.41 23.17
N ARG A 43 24.06 -17.44 23.02
CA ARG A 43 23.60 -18.45 24.03
C ARG A 43 22.39 -18.02 24.88
N GLU A 44 21.46 -18.88 25.29
CA GLU A 44 21.28 -20.35 25.23
C GLU A 44 19.79 -20.67 25.49
N ALA A 45 19.36 -21.88 25.11
CA ALA A 45 18.00 -22.39 25.17
C ALA A 45 17.62 -23.01 26.53
N SER A 46 16.31 -23.15 26.78
CA SER A 46 15.76 -24.29 27.54
C SER A 46 14.26 -24.47 27.28
N ASP A 47 13.89 -25.73 26.99
CA ASP A 47 12.57 -26.29 26.68
C ASP A 47 11.59 -26.35 27.88
N ALA A 48 10.28 -26.43 27.59
CA ALA A 48 9.41 -27.58 27.96
C ALA A 48 7.91 -27.34 27.67
N GLU A 49 7.29 -28.36 27.06
CA GLU A 49 5.87 -28.71 26.87
C GLU A 49 5.04 -28.73 28.18
N ALA A 50 3.70 -28.87 28.28
CA ALA A 50 2.53 -29.13 27.42
C ALA A 50 1.27 -28.83 28.27
N GLY A 51 0.07 -28.71 27.65
CA GLY A 51 -1.19 -28.78 28.40
C GLY A 51 -2.42 -28.32 27.63
N ALA A 52 -3.43 -29.19 27.51
CA ALA A 52 -4.57 -29.10 26.60
C ALA A 52 -5.74 -28.18 27.04
N ALA A 53 -6.47 -27.71 26.02
CA ALA A 53 -7.92 -27.52 25.87
C ALA A 53 -8.75 -26.80 26.96
N ASP A 54 -9.41 -25.69 26.60
CA ASP A 54 -10.89 -25.63 26.52
C ASP A 54 -11.36 -24.38 25.75
N SER A 55 -12.48 -24.55 25.07
CA SER A 55 -13.28 -23.60 24.30
C SER A 55 -13.88 -22.45 25.12
N VAL A 56 -13.79 -21.21 24.61
CA VAL A 56 -14.75 -20.14 24.92
C VAL A 56 -14.73 -19.07 23.82
N GLU A 57 -15.89 -18.82 23.22
CA GLU A 57 -16.19 -17.57 22.52
C GLU A 57 -16.14 -16.40 23.53
N SER A 58 -15.46 -15.30 23.20
CA SER A 58 -15.93 -13.95 23.58
C SER A 58 -15.13 -12.86 22.89
N HIS A 59 -15.88 -11.82 22.55
CA HIS A 59 -15.45 -10.50 22.15
C HIS A 59 -14.59 -9.79 23.22
N SER A 60 -13.71 -8.94 22.68
CA SER A 60 -13.25 -7.64 23.19
C SER A 60 -12.12 -7.53 24.23
N ASN A 61 -11.09 -6.83 23.75
CA ASN A 61 -10.33 -5.74 24.36
C ASN A 61 -9.25 -6.08 25.41
N GLY A 62 -7.99 -5.87 25.01
CA GLY A 62 -6.83 -5.81 25.89
C GLY A 62 -5.68 -5.13 25.15
N GLY A 63 -5.40 -3.88 25.52
CA GLY A 63 -4.33 -3.08 24.93
C GLY A 63 -2.96 -3.63 25.26
N ALA A 64 -2.13 -3.71 24.23
CA ALA A 64 -0.67 -3.71 24.28
C ALA A 64 -0.19 -3.32 22.88
N ASP A 65 0.40 -2.13 22.77
CA ASP A 65 1.35 -1.67 21.75
C ASP A 65 1.19 -2.34 20.37
N THR A 66 0.06 -2.11 19.71
CA THR A 66 -0.18 -2.58 18.36
C THR A 66 0.54 -1.63 17.40
N GLU A 67 1.73 -2.03 16.94
CA GLU A 67 2.17 -1.77 15.57
C GLU A 67 0.95 -2.01 14.68
N THR A 68 0.30 -0.92 14.24
CA THR A 68 -0.97 -1.00 13.54
C THR A 68 -0.68 -1.57 12.17
N THR A 69 -0.92 -2.86 12.02
CA THR A 69 -0.79 -3.57 10.74
C THR A 69 -1.63 -2.84 9.71
N VAL A 70 -1.00 -2.32 8.66
CA VAL A 70 -1.71 -1.74 7.52
C VAL A 70 -2.65 -2.80 6.97
N SER A 71 -3.96 -2.57 7.01
CA SER A 71 -4.89 -3.49 6.37
C SER A 71 -4.77 -3.28 4.85
N CYS A 72 -4.32 -4.31 4.15
CA CYS A 72 -4.25 -4.29 2.68
C CYS A 72 -5.52 -4.90 2.07
N GLU A 73 -6.66 -4.44 2.58
CA GLU A 73 -7.92 -4.50 1.83
C GLU A 73 -7.79 -3.61 0.57
N LEU A 74 -8.74 -3.68 -0.37
CA LEU A 74 -8.67 -2.97 -1.67
C LEU A 74 -8.64 -1.43 -1.52
N ASN A 75 -7.53 -0.85 -1.11
CA ASN A 75 -7.40 0.58 -0.84
C ASN A 75 -7.38 1.34 -2.16
N SER A 76 -8.27 2.30 -2.41
CA SER A 76 -8.26 3.06 -3.67
C SER A 76 -8.86 4.48 -3.55
N PHE A 77 -8.78 5.25 -4.63
CA PHE A 77 -9.33 6.60 -4.77
C PHE A 77 -10.28 6.70 -5.98
N PRO A 78 -11.34 7.51 -5.93
CA PRO A 78 -12.21 7.68 -7.09
C PRO A 78 -11.48 8.34 -8.27
N THR A 79 -12.00 8.10 -9.48
CA THR A 79 -11.55 8.76 -10.72
C THR A 79 -11.54 10.29 -10.56
N GLY A 80 -10.52 10.96 -11.11
CA GLY A 80 -10.33 12.41 -10.98
C GLY A 80 -9.53 12.83 -9.73
N THR A 81 -9.22 11.91 -8.81
CA THR A 81 -8.28 12.18 -7.72
C THR A 81 -6.92 12.54 -8.31
N ARG A 82 -6.35 13.67 -7.87
CA ARG A 82 -5.05 14.12 -8.38
C ARG A 82 -3.89 13.63 -7.51
N VAL A 83 -2.78 13.29 -8.13
CA VAL A 83 -1.53 12.86 -7.50
C VAL A 83 -0.45 13.90 -7.74
N GLN A 84 0.38 14.14 -6.75
CA GLN A 84 1.53 15.02 -6.85
C GLN A 84 2.67 14.30 -7.58
N MET A 85 3.03 14.82 -8.76
CA MET A 85 4.15 14.32 -9.55
C MET A 85 5.48 14.82 -8.98
N ALA A 86 6.56 14.11 -9.28
CA ALA A 86 7.91 14.44 -8.79
C ALA A 86 8.46 15.78 -9.30
N ASP A 87 7.98 16.27 -10.44
CA ASP A 87 8.36 17.56 -11.04
C ASP A 87 7.57 18.76 -10.47
N GLY A 88 6.70 18.51 -9.48
CA GLY A 88 5.84 19.54 -8.89
C GLY A 88 4.49 19.71 -9.59
N THR A 89 4.27 19.08 -10.75
CA THR A 89 2.97 19.07 -11.42
C THR A 89 2.00 18.08 -10.75
N THR A 90 0.76 18.05 -11.23
CA THR A 90 -0.26 17.11 -10.75
C THR A 90 -0.88 16.36 -11.91
N LYS A 91 -1.21 15.09 -11.72
CA LYS A 91 -1.88 14.26 -12.72
C LYS A 91 -3.08 13.56 -12.10
N GLU A 92 -4.15 13.36 -12.86
CA GLU A 92 -5.27 12.55 -12.39
C GLU A 92 -4.83 11.08 -12.28
N ILE A 93 -5.29 10.39 -11.24
CA ILE A 93 -4.78 9.08 -10.87
C ILE A 93 -4.98 8.03 -11.97
N GLN A 94 -6.07 8.11 -12.73
CA GLN A 94 -6.36 7.20 -13.84
C GLN A 94 -5.46 7.43 -15.06
N ASP A 95 -4.80 8.58 -15.16
CA ASP A 95 -3.93 8.94 -16.28
C ASP A 95 -2.45 8.61 -16.00
N ILE A 96 -2.12 8.29 -14.74
CA ILE A 96 -0.77 7.87 -14.35
C ILE A 96 -0.45 6.52 -14.98
N ARG A 97 0.78 6.36 -15.46
CA ARG A 97 1.26 5.15 -16.12
C ARG A 97 2.42 4.54 -15.35
N VAL A 98 2.60 3.24 -15.50
CA VAL A 98 3.84 2.57 -15.07
C VAL A 98 5.04 3.28 -15.69
N GLY A 99 6.04 3.56 -14.85
CA GLY A 99 7.22 4.32 -15.23
C GLY A 99 7.14 5.82 -14.92
N ASP A 100 5.95 6.39 -14.70
CA ASP A 100 5.80 7.75 -14.18
C ASP A 100 6.48 7.88 -12.81
N THR A 101 6.86 9.11 -12.43
CA THR A 101 7.53 9.37 -11.15
C THR A 101 6.69 10.32 -10.31
N VAL A 102 6.32 9.87 -9.11
CA VAL A 102 5.51 10.61 -8.14
C VAL A 102 6.37 11.09 -6.98
N LEU A 103 5.89 12.12 -6.27
CA LEU A 103 6.51 12.52 -5.02
C LEU A 103 6.05 11.57 -3.91
N ALA A 104 6.98 11.10 -3.10
CA ALA A 104 6.70 10.22 -1.97
C ALA A 104 7.59 10.58 -0.79
N THR A 105 7.12 10.24 0.42
CA THR A 105 7.86 10.44 1.66
C THR A 105 7.86 9.16 2.45
N ASP A 106 9.03 8.75 2.92
CA ASP A 106 9.13 7.76 3.97
C ASP A 106 8.76 8.43 5.30
N PRO A 107 7.62 8.06 5.93
CA PRO A 107 7.19 8.70 7.16
C PRO A 107 8.09 8.38 8.36
N GLN A 108 8.90 7.33 8.31
CA GLN A 108 9.81 6.95 9.40
C GLN A 108 11.04 7.85 9.43
N THR A 109 11.63 8.13 8.26
CA THR A 109 12.84 8.96 8.13
C THR A 109 12.52 10.42 7.84
N GLY A 110 11.33 10.71 7.32
CA GLY A 110 10.95 12.01 6.80
C GLY A 110 11.57 12.32 5.44
N GLU A 111 12.31 11.39 4.81
CA GLU A 111 12.92 11.59 3.50
C GLU A 111 11.83 11.71 2.42
N THR A 112 11.76 12.87 1.78
CA THR A 112 10.89 13.11 0.62
C THR A 112 11.73 13.02 -0.66
N ARG A 113 11.40 12.09 -1.56
CA ARG A 113 12.09 11.95 -2.86
C ARG A 113 11.18 11.39 -3.96
N PRO A 114 11.56 11.57 -5.24
CA PRO A 114 10.85 10.96 -6.36
C PRO A 114 10.86 9.42 -6.26
N GLN A 115 9.70 8.79 -6.51
CA GLN A 115 9.55 7.35 -6.61
C GLN A 115 8.84 6.95 -7.90
N ARG A 116 9.31 5.85 -8.50
CA ARG A 116 8.72 5.32 -9.73
C ARG A 116 7.42 4.57 -9.41
N VAL A 117 6.39 4.83 -10.20
CA VAL A 117 5.18 4.01 -10.25
C VAL A 117 5.52 2.72 -10.97
N THR A 118 5.40 1.60 -10.27
CA THR A 118 5.66 0.26 -10.79
C THR A 118 4.40 -0.46 -11.22
N ASP A 119 3.23 -0.02 -10.75
CA ASP A 119 1.95 -0.56 -11.19
C ASP A 119 0.78 0.42 -11.05
N THR A 120 -0.31 0.18 -11.77
CA THR A 120 -1.55 0.95 -11.68
C THR A 120 -2.74 0.03 -11.49
N ILE A 121 -3.53 0.24 -10.45
CA ILE A 121 -4.64 -0.63 -10.06
C ILE A 121 -5.94 0.11 -10.37
N THR A 122 -6.89 -0.56 -11.03
CA THR A 122 -8.25 -0.06 -11.22
C THR A 122 -9.25 -1.06 -10.65
N THR A 123 -10.23 -0.59 -9.89
CA THR A 123 -11.28 -1.42 -9.27
C THR A 123 -12.65 -0.86 -9.70
N PRO A 124 -13.47 -1.61 -10.45
CA PRO A 124 -14.66 -1.06 -11.10
C PRO A 124 -15.83 -0.79 -10.14
N ASP A 125 -15.92 -1.51 -9.02
CA ASP A 125 -17.12 -1.57 -8.18
C ASP A 125 -16.83 -1.50 -6.67
N ASP A 126 -15.86 -0.69 -6.24
CA ASP A 126 -15.66 -0.41 -4.82
C ASP A 126 -16.88 0.30 -4.23
N LYS A 127 -17.21 0.05 -2.96
CA LYS A 127 -18.54 0.37 -2.38
C LYS A 127 -18.48 1.19 -1.12
N ASN A 128 -17.36 1.25 -0.40
CA ASN A 128 -17.29 1.89 0.92
C ASN A 128 -16.30 3.04 0.91
N PHE A 129 -16.78 4.27 1.12
CA PHE A 129 -15.99 5.49 0.99
C PHE A 129 -16.03 6.34 2.25
N THR A 130 -14.99 7.16 2.39
CA THR A 130 -14.92 8.22 3.39
C THR A 130 -14.55 9.54 2.72
N ASP A 131 -15.33 10.59 3.02
CA ASP A 131 -14.93 11.97 2.75
C ASP A 131 -14.29 12.55 4.02
N LEU A 132 -13.05 12.99 3.90
CA LEU A 132 -12.37 13.80 4.92
C LEU A 132 -12.47 15.27 4.52
N THR A 133 -12.99 16.10 5.43
CA THR A 133 -12.93 17.56 5.33
C THR A 133 -11.76 18.05 6.17
N LEU A 134 -10.85 18.80 5.54
CA LEU A 134 -9.57 19.20 6.12
C LEU A 134 -9.43 20.73 6.16
N THR A 135 -8.77 21.24 7.19
CA THR A 135 -8.43 22.66 7.35
C THR A 135 -6.92 22.87 7.48
N ASP A 136 -6.47 24.04 7.05
CA ASP A 136 -5.11 24.51 7.28
C ASP A 136 -5.11 25.52 8.43
N GLU A 137 -4.64 25.10 9.60
CA GLU A 137 -4.57 25.97 10.78
C GLU A 137 -3.52 27.10 10.61
N SER A 138 -2.55 26.96 9.70
CA SER A 138 -1.63 28.04 9.36
C SER A 138 -2.29 29.11 8.49
N ASN A 139 -3.44 28.79 7.88
CA ASN A 139 -4.27 29.72 7.13
C ASN A 139 -5.77 29.55 7.47
N PRO A 140 -6.22 29.97 8.66
CA PRO A 140 -7.60 29.74 9.13
C PRO A 140 -8.70 30.38 8.27
N ARG A 141 -8.34 31.27 7.34
CA ARG A 141 -9.26 31.92 6.40
C ARG A 141 -9.44 31.13 5.11
N ALA A 142 -8.59 30.14 4.84
CA ALA A 142 -8.76 29.27 3.68
C ALA A 142 -10.04 28.43 3.85
N PRO A 143 -10.80 28.21 2.77
CA PRO A 143 -11.93 27.30 2.82
C PRO A 143 -11.43 25.87 3.12
N PRO A 144 -12.22 25.04 3.83
CA PRO A 144 -11.89 23.64 3.99
C PRO A 144 -11.77 22.94 2.63
N VAL A 145 -10.86 21.97 2.56
CA VAL A 145 -10.69 21.11 1.38
C VAL A 145 -11.25 19.72 1.68
N GLN A 146 -11.63 18.99 0.63
CA GLN A 146 -12.11 17.62 0.77
C GLN A 146 -11.18 16.63 0.08
N LEU A 147 -11.13 15.43 0.65
CA LEU A 147 -10.51 14.26 0.07
C LEU A 147 -11.45 13.07 0.23
N THR A 148 -11.67 12.36 -0.87
CA THR A 148 -12.47 11.14 -0.89
C THR A 148 -11.55 9.95 -1.16
N SER A 149 -11.63 8.91 -0.34
CA SER A 149 -10.96 7.63 -0.56
C SER A 149 -11.88 6.49 -0.17
N THR A 150 -11.48 5.25 -0.46
CA THR A 150 -12.11 4.09 0.16
C THR A 150 -12.00 4.19 1.69
N LEU A 151 -12.95 3.59 2.39
CA LEU A 151 -13.08 3.69 3.86
C LEU A 151 -11.81 3.19 4.57
N HIS A 152 -11.26 2.09 4.09
CA HIS A 152 -10.07 1.41 4.57
C HIS A 152 -8.76 1.97 4.00
N HIS A 153 -8.80 3.02 3.15
CA HIS A 153 -7.57 3.56 2.59
C HIS A 153 -6.69 4.16 3.70
N PRO A 154 -5.43 3.70 3.89
CA PRO A 154 -4.58 4.22 4.96
C PRO A 154 -3.96 5.56 4.59
N HIS A 155 -4.12 6.55 5.47
CA HIS A 155 -3.44 7.83 5.38
C HIS A 155 -2.47 7.97 6.57
N TRP A 156 -1.36 8.67 6.38
CA TRP A 156 -0.40 8.88 7.46
C TRP A 156 -0.98 9.89 8.46
N ASN A 157 -1.24 9.42 9.68
CA ASN A 157 -1.67 10.27 10.78
C ASN A 157 -0.43 10.80 11.53
N ASP A 158 -0.13 12.08 11.34
CA ASP A 158 1.04 12.75 11.93
C ASP A 158 0.86 13.01 13.44
N THR A 159 -0.37 13.05 13.96
CA THR A 159 -0.63 13.12 15.42
C THR A 159 -0.24 11.83 16.13
N ARG A 160 -0.59 10.70 15.51
CA ARG A 160 -0.44 9.37 16.11
C ARG A 160 0.82 8.64 15.65
N HIS A 161 1.50 9.18 14.64
CA HIS A 161 2.67 8.58 13.98
C HIS A 161 2.42 7.15 13.50
N GLN A 162 1.27 6.93 12.87
CA GLN A 162 0.87 5.63 12.35
C GLN A 162 -0.03 5.79 11.12
N TRP A 163 -0.13 4.72 10.34
CA TRP A 163 -1.17 4.58 9.33
C TRP A 163 -2.52 4.39 10.01
N VAL A 164 -3.52 5.13 9.54
CA VAL A 164 -4.91 5.03 10.00
C VAL A 164 -5.81 4.97 8.79
N ASP A 165 -6.80 4.08 8.81
CA ASP A 165 -7.80 4.00 7.77
C ASP A 165 -8.63 5.29 7.72
N ALA A 166 -9.00 5.75 6.52
CA ALA A 166 -9.73 7.00 6.33
C ALA A 166 -10.99 7.10 7.23
N GLY A 167 -11.72 5.99 7.38
CA GLY A 167 -12.92 5.89 8.21
C GLY A 167 -12.69 6.05 9.71
N ASP A 168 -11.44 5.93 10.17
CA ASP A 168 -11.05 5.91 11.59
C ASP A 168 -10.35 7.18 12.07
N PHE A 169 -10.15 8.15 11.17
CA PHE A 169 -9.69 9.49 11.55
C PHE A 169 -10.69 10.18 12.50
N ASN A 170 -10.17 10.89 13.49
CA ASN A 170 -10.96 11.71 14.40
C ASN A 170 -10.75 13.19 14.07
N PRO A 171 -11.76 14.04 14.29
CA PRO A 171 -11.55 15.49 14.26
C PRO A 171 -10.37 15.90 15.15
N GLY A 172 -9.47 16.72 14.62
CA GLY A 172 -8.22 17.13 15.29
C GLY A 172 -7.00 16.30 14.94
N ASP A 173 -7.15 15.14 14.28
CA ASP A 173 -6.00 14.41 13.73
C ASP A 173 -5.32 15.19 12.60
N HIS A 174 -4.02 14.96 12.40
CA HIS A 174 -3.22 15.66 11.40
C HIS A 174 -2.78 14.74 10.27
N LEU A 175 -2.91 15.22 9.03
CA LEU A 175 -2.39 14.59 7.81
C LEU A 175 -1.12 15.33 7.36
N ARG A 176 -0.10 14.58 6.95
CA ARG A 176 1.22 15.12 6.59
C ARG A 176 1.27 15.60 5.13
N ARG A 177 1.91 16.75 4.92
CA ARG A 177 2.27 17.33 3.61
C ARG A 177 3.74 17.05 3.24
N PRO A 178 4.17 17.25 1.97
CA PRO A 178 5.55 17.00 1.52
C PRO A 178 6.63 17.79 2.26
N ASP A 179 6.31 19.01 2.70
CA ASP A 179 7.21 19.90 3.44
C ASP A 179 7.26 19.61 4.96
N GLY A 180 6.53 18.59 5.41
CA GLY A 180 6.40 18.22 6.82
C GLY A 180 5.38 19.05 7.59
N THR A 181 4.72 20.04 6.98
CA THR A 181 3.55 20.70 7.59
C THR A 181 2.31 19.80 7.50
N THR A 182 1.21 20.21 8.13
CA THR A 182 0.02 19.34 8.27
C THR A 182 -1.29 20.01 7.85
N LEU A 183 -2.30 19.19 7.59
CA LEU A 183 -3.71 19.56 7.54
C LEU A 183 -4.42 18.92 8.74
N THR A 184 -5.39 19.61 9.31
CA THR A 184 -6.20 19.08 10.42
C THR A 184 -7.52 18.52 9.89
N VAL A 185 -7.89 17.33 10.35
CA VAL A 185 -9.20 16.74 10.07
C VAL A 185 -10.26 17.52 10.83
N LYS A 186 -11.23 18.08 10.11
CA LYS A 186 -12.38 18.78 10.68
C LYS A 186 -13.56 17.84 10.88
N THR A 187 -13.89 17.08 9.85
CA THR A 187 -14.99 16.10 9.87
C THR A 187 -14.66 14.92 8.96
N LYS A 188 -15.21 13.75 9.30
CA LYS A 188 -15.28 12.58 8.41
C LYS A 188 -16.73 12.23 8.10
N ARG A 189 -16.97 11.66 6.93
CA ARG A 189 -18.26 11.10 6.54
C ARG A 189 -18.07 9.79 5.81
N ASN A 190 -18.55 8.70 6.39
CA ASN A 190 -18.50 7.37 5.79
C ASN A 190 -19.82 7.11 5.05
N TYR A 191 -19.77 6.57 3.84
CA TYR A 191 -20.96 6.30 3.05
C TYR A 191 -20.72 5.22 1.99
N PRO A 192 -21.77 4.47 1.61
CA PRO A 192 -21.69 3.56 0.49
C PRO A 192 -21.83 4.32 -0.84
N TYR A 193 -20.99 4.02 -1.82
CA TYR A 193 -21.07 4.59 -3.17
C TYR A 193 -20.34 3.68 -4.14
N ALA A 194 -20.98 3.24 -5.22
CA ALA A 194 -20.34 2.33 -6.17
C ALA A 194 -19.70 3.12 -7.31
N VAL A 195 -18.36 3.16 -7.37
CA VAL A 195 -17.61 3.84 -8.44
C VAL A 195 -16.32 3.13 -8.80
N THR A 196 -15.84 3.40 -10.01
CA THR A 196 -14.51 3.00 -10.42
C THR A 196 -13.45 3.80 -9.66
N THR A 197 -12.57 3.08 -8.99
CA THR A 197 -11.46 3.60 -8.22
C THR A 197 -10.12 3.17 -8.79
N HIS A 198 -9.07 3.88 -8.38
CA HIS A 198 -7.70 3.68 -8.82
C HIS A 198 -6.75 3.71 -7.63
N ASN A 199 -5.64 2.98 -7.73
CA ASN A 199 -4.51 3.04 -6.81
C ASN A 199 -3.20 2.86 -7.59
N LEU A 200 -2.06 3.17 -6.99
CA LEU A 200 -0.74 3.11 -7.63
C LEU A 200 0.20 2.26 -6.81
N THR A 201 0.91 1.31 -7.43
CA THR A 201 2.08 0.72 -6.78
C THR A 201 3.29 1.62 -6.96
N VAL A 202 3.87 2.08 -5.85
CA VAL A 202 5.03 2.99 -5.84
C VAL A 202 6.23 2.30 -5.20
N ASN A 203 7.41 2.43 -5.82
CA ASN A 203 8.62 1.75 -5.38
C ASN A 203 9.20 2.34 -4.08
N ASN A 204 9.96 1.50 -3.35
CA ASN A 204 10.74 1.78 -2.15
C ASN A 204 9.96 2.26 -0.92
N PHE A 205 9.28 3.41 -1.02
CA PHE A 205 8.60 4.03 0.12
C PHE A 205 7.19 3.52 0.31
N HIS A 206 6.56 3.00 -0.75
CA HIS A 206 5.19 2.50 -0.70
C HIS A 206 4.20 3.57 -0.20
N THR A 207 4.52 4.83 -0.51
CA THR A 207 3.68 5.99 -0.25
C THR A 207 3.64 6.88 -1.47
N TYR A 208 2.64 7.76 -1.53
CA TYR A 208 2.59 8.86 -2.48
C TYR A 208 1.67 9.95 -1.95
N TYR A 209 1.60 11.07 -2.68
CA TYR A 209 0.77 12.21 -2.31
C TYR A 209 -0.45 12.33 -3.22
N VAL A 210 -1.65 12.31 -2.63
CA VAL A 210 -2.91 12.68 -3.31
C VAL A 210 -3.37 14.06 -2.87
N LEU A 211 -4.10 14.77 -3.72
CA LEU A 211 -4.52 16.14 -3.44
C LEU A 211 -5.91 16.20 -2.81
N ALA A 212 -5.97 16.75 -1.59
CA ALA A 212 -7.19 17.30 -1.01
C ALA A 212 -7.39 18.72 -1.54
N GLY A 213 -8.27 18.87 -2.54
CA GLY A 213 -8.36 20.13 -3.30
C GLY A 213 -7.07 20.40 -4.09
N ALA A 214 -6.23 21.31 -3.60
CA ALA A 214 -4.91 21.61 -4.17
C ALA A 214 -3.75 21.17 -3.25
N THR A 215 -4.06 20.63 -2.07
CA THR A 215 -3.06 20.37 -1.03
C THR A 215 -2.73 18.87 -0.97
N PRO A 216 -1.47 18.46 -1.19
CA PRO A 216 -1.07 17.06 -1.12
C PRO A 216 -1.09 16.51 0.32
N VAL A 217 -1.60 15.29 0.49
CA VAL A 217 -1.55 14.51 1.74
C VAL A 217 -0.96 13.11 1.50
N LEU A 218 -0.21 12.62 2.47
CA LEU A 218 0.55 11.36 2.36
C LEU A 218 -0.35 10.14 2.57
N VAL A 219 -0.34 9.25 1.57
CA VAL A 219 -1.16 8.03 1.56
C VAL A 219 -0.31 6.80 1.34
N HIS A 220 -0.80 5.67 1.83
CA HIS A 220 -0.12 4.40 1.70
C HIS A 220 -0.47 3.71 0.38
N ASN A 221 0.49 3.00 -0.19
CA ASN A 221 0.24 1.99 -1.20
C ASN A 221 0.71 0.63 -0.70
N CYS A 222 -0.21 -0.33 -0.61
CA CYS A 222 0.12 -1.70 -0.24
C CYS A 222 1.04 -2.38 -1.24
N ASN A 223 2.12 -2.99 -0.74
CA ASN A 223 2.91 -3.98 -1.44
C ASN A 223 2.62 -5.40 -0.90
N LEU A 224 3.33 -6.41 -1.43
CA LEU A 224 3.18 -7.80 -0.98
C LEU A 224 3.67 -8.03 0.46
N GLY A 225 4.69 -7.31 0.92
CA GLY A 225 5.15 -7.32 2.30
C GLY A 225 4.10 -6.77 3.26
N ASP A 226 3.53 -5.60 2.98
CA ASP A 226 2.49 -4.97 3.81
C ASP A 226 1.25 -5.86 3.90
N TYR A 227 0.84 -6.45 2.77
CA TYR A 227 -0.23 -7.44 2.73
C TYR A 227 0.13 -8.71 3.51
N ALA A 228 1.38 -9.16 3.46
CA ALA A 228 1.81 -10.30 4.27
C ALA A 228 1.81 -9.97 5.78
N ASP A 229 2.21 -8.76 6.16
CA ASP A 229 2.21 -8.29 7.55
C ASP A 229 0.78 -8.14 8.09
N SER A 230 -0.17 -7.68 7.27
CA SER A 230 -1.58 -7.57 7.64
C SER A 230 -2.21 -8.91 8.01
N LEU A 231 -1.71 -10.01 7.44
CA LEU A 231 -2.21 -11.36 7.68
C LEU A 231 -1.68 -11.99 8.99
N ARG A 232 -0.70 -11.37 9.65
CA ARG A 232 -0.01 -11.97 10.81
C ARG A 232 -0.87 -12.04 12.05
N ALA A 233 -1.80 -11.09 12.22
CA ALA A 233 -2.76 -11.08 13.31
C ALA A 233 -3.75 -12.26 13.21
N GLY A 234 -4.15 -12.63 11.99
CA GLY A 234 -5.03 -13.76 11.70
C GLY A 234 -4.32 -15.10 11.51
N PHE A 235 -3.01 -15.18 11.75
CA PHE A 235 -2.22 -16.38 11.50
C PHE A 235 -2.58 -17.54 12.44
N ASN A 236 -2.93 -18.68 11.85
CA ASN A 236 -3.11 -19.96 12.54
C ASN A 236 -2.00 -20.95 12.12
N LYS A 237 -1.39 -21.64 13.09
CA LYS A 237 -0.31 -22.63 12.84
C LYS A 237 -0.77 -23.85 12.04
N THR A 238 -2.07 -24.17 12.06
CA THR A 238 -2.70 -25.31 11.39
C THR A 238 -3.31 -24.90 10.06
N ASP A 239 -4.04 -23.78 10.05
CA ASP A 239 -4.89 -23.39 8.90
C ASP A 239 -4.31 -22.26 8.05
N GLY A 240 -3.21 -21.65 8.47
CA GLY A 240 -2.58 -20.51 7.80
C GLY A 240 -3.22 -19.17 8.16
N PRO A 241 -3.00 -18.12 7.36
CA PRO A 241 -2.27 -18.11 6.09
C PRO A 241 -0.78 -18.37 6.26
N PHE A 242 -0.21 -19.26 5.44
CA PHE A 242 1.22 -19.56 5.39
C PHE A 242 1.95 -18.82 4.26
N PHE A 243 1.23 -18.37 3.25
CA PHE A 243 1.76 -17.65 2.10
C PHE A 243 0.85 -16.48 1.75
N ALA A 244 1.46 -15.41 1.28
CA ALA A 244 0.82 -14.30 0.60
C ALA A 244 1.39 -14.22 -0.82
N ALA A 245 0.56 -13.89 -1.78
CA ALA A 245 0.93 -13.75 -3.18
C ALA A 245 0.41 -12.42 -3.73
N LYS A 246 1.17 -11.88 -4.67
CA LYS A 246 0.78 -10.78 -5.54
C LYS A 246 0.82 -11.31 -6.97
N TYR A 247 -0.26 -11.12 -7.70
CA TYR A 247 -0.34 -11.39 -9.13
C TYR A 247 -0.48 -10.08 -9.89
N THR A 248 0.38 -9.82 -10.86
CA THR A 248 0.21 -8.73 -11.82
C THR A 248 -0.24 -9.33 -13.15
N SER A 249 -1.48 -9.05 -13.56
CA SER A 249 -2.07 -9.56 -14.79
C SER A 249 -1.44 -8.91 -16.05
N PRO A 250 -1.70 -9.45 -17.27
CA PRO A 250 -1.19 -8.86 -18.51
C PRO A 250 -1.67 -7.42 -18.77
N SER A 251 -2.80 -7.03 -18.20
CA SER A 251 -3.30 -5.65 -18.28
C SER A 251 -2.55 -4.70 -17.34
N GLY A 252 -1.71 -5.23 -16.45
CA GLY A 252 -1.05 -4.48 -15.39
C GLY A 252 -1.93 -4.26 -14.16
N ARG A 253 -2.94 -5.10 -13.90
CA ARG A 253 -3.68 -5.03 -12.63
C ARG A 253 -3.04 -5.96 -11.60
N THR A 254 -2.93 -5.48 -10.37
CA THR A 254 -2.43 -6.28 -9.25
C THR A 254 -3.56 -6.87 -8.41
N TYR A 255 -3.41 -8.14 -8.05
CA TYR A 255 -4.29 -8.92 -7.19
C TYR A 255 -3.49 -9.53 -6.05
N PHE A 256 -4.00 -9.45 -4.82
CA PHE A 256 -3.37 -10.05 -3.66
C PHE A 256 -4.18 -11.26 -3.19
N GLY A 257 -3.50 -12.31 -2.77
CA GLY A 257 -4.14 -13.52 -2.27
C GLY A 257 -3.30 -14.15 -1.17
N HIS A 258 -3.95 -14.87 -0.26
CA HIS A 258 -3.26 -15.58 0.79
C HIS A 258 -3.65 -17.05 0.77
N SER A 259 -2.79 -17.94 1.26
CA SER A 259 -3.18 -19.35 1.40
C SER A 259 -4.27 -19.46 2.46
N GLY A 260 -5.29 -20.27 2.24
CA GLY A 260 -6.39 -20.48 3.17
C GLY A 260 -7.69 -20.80 2.45
N HIS A 261 -8.80 -20.50 3.09
CA HIS A 261 -10.15 -20.69 2.57
C HIS A 261 -10.81 -19.32 2.39
N GLY A 262 -11.52 -19.08 1.28
CA GLY A 262 -12.19 -17.77 1.12
C GLY A 262 -12.67 -17.41 -0.27
N LEU A 263 -12.13 -17.99 -1.34
CA LEU A 263 -12.63 -17.81 -2.70
C LEU A 263 -12.55 -19.15 -3.43
N THR A 264 -13.69 -19.65 -3.90
CA THR A 264 -13.75 -20.87 -4.72
C THR A 264 -13.84 -20.45 -6.18
N PRO A 265 -13.05 -21.04 -7.09
CA PRO A 265 -13.20 -20.78 -8.51
C PRO A 265 -14.65 -20.99 -8.96
N ALA A 266 -15.16 -20.12 -9.83
CA ALA A 266 -16.50 -20.25 -10.36
C ALA A 266 -16.61 -21.57 -11.15
N PRO A 267 -17.60 -22.45 -10.88
CA PRO A 267 -17.72 -23.73 -11.59
C PRO A 267 -17.74 -23.55 -13.11
N GLY A 268 -16.84 -24.24 -13.80
CA GLY A 268 -16.70 -24.14 -15.26
C GLY A 268 -15.98 -22.88 -15.77
N GLY A 269 -15.50 -22.01 -14.87
CA GLY A 269 -14.54 -20.95 -15.21
C GLY A 269 -13.19 -21.52 -15.63
N GLU A 270 -12.33 -20.69 -16.22
CA GLU A 270 -10.97 -21.08 -16.58
C GLU A 270 -10.15 -21.40 -15.34
N VAL A 271 -10.29 -20.65 -14.24
CA VAL A 271 -9.56 -20.97 -13.00
C VAL A 271 -10.04 -22.30 -12.40
N ASP A 272 -11.35 -22.60 -12.45
CA ASP A 272 -11.87 -23.92 -12.02
C ASP A 272 -11.35 -25.04 -12.92
N SER A 273 -11.38 -24.84 -14.24
CA SER A 273 -10.86 -25.79 -15.22
C SER A 273 -9.37 -26.06 -15.01
N LEU A 274 -8.57 -25.02 -14.76
CA LEU A 274 -7.14 -25.12 -14.44
C LEU A 274 -6.92 -25.89 -13.13
N VAL A 275 -7.66 -25.60 -12.06
CA VAL A 275 -7.52 -26.33 -10.79
C VAL A 275 -7.88 -27.81 -10.97
N ARG A 276 -8.95 -28.12 -11.72
CA ARG A 276 -9.39 -29.49 -12.00
C ARG A 276 -8.42 -30.28 -12.86
N GLN A 277 -7.88 -29.67 -13.92
CA GLN A 277 -6.95 -30.32 -14.86
C GLN A 277 -5.75 -30.96 -14.15
N PHE A 278 -5.26 -30.32 -13.08
CA PHE A 278 -4.08 -30.77 -12.33
C PHE A 278 -4.42 -31.39 -10.97
N THR A 279 -5.71 -31.63 -10.69
CA THR A 279 -6.14 -32.47 -9.58
C THR A 279 -6.27 -33.90 -10.11
N PRO A 280 -5.39 -34.85 -9.72
CA PRO A 280 -5.51 -36.23 -10.19
C PRO A 280 -6.85 -36.85 -9.78
N GLU A 281 -7.32 -37.86 -10.51
CA GLU A 281 -8.55 -38.59 -10.15
C GLU A 281 -8.45 -39.13 -8.72
N GLY A 282 -9.44 -38.81 -7.88
CA GLY A 282 -9.44 -39.15 -6.45
C GLY A 282 -8.55 -38.25 -5.57
N GLY A 283 -7.87 -37.27 -6.15
CA GLY A 283 -7.05 -36.27 -5.48
C GLY A 283 -7.87 -35.18 -4.78
N ARG A 284 -7.27 -34.53 -3.77
CA ARG A 284 -7.89 -33.41 -3.06
C ARG A 284 -7.86 -32.16 -3.94
N TYR A 285 -9.02 -31.55 -4.18
CA TYR A 285 -9.15 -30.26 -4.87
C TYR A 285 -8.36 -29.18 -4.13
N HIS A 286 -7.37 -28.59 -4.80
CA HIS A 286 -6.39 -27.69 -4.19
C HIS A 286 -6.52 -26.26 -4.75
N ALA A 287 -7.53 -25.52 -4.28
CA ALA A 287 -7.77 -24.12 -4.63
C ALA A 287 -7.37 -23.11 -3.53
N GLY A 288 -6.94 -23.58 -2.36
CA GLY A 288 -6.65 -22.73 -1.20
C GLY A 288 -5.25 -22.11 -1.18
N CYS A 289 -4.53 -22.07 -2.32
CA CYS A 289 -3.22 -21.42 -2.36
C CYS A 289 -3.36 -19.92 -2.67
N ALA A 290 -2.36 -19.15 -2.24
CA ALA A 290 -2.34 -17.69 -2.37
C ALA A 290 -2.46 -17.24 -3.84
N GLU A 291 -1.82 -17.97 -4.74
CA GLU A 291 -1.81 -17.69 -6.17
C GLU A 291 -3.16 -17.95 -6.81
N THR A 292 -3.83 -19.06 -6.46
CA THR A 292 -5.18 -19.36 -6.97
C THR A 292 -6.17 -18.30 -6.52
N MET A 293 -6.08 -17.80 -5.29
CA MET A 293 -6.93 -16.67 -4.86
C MET A 293 -6.71 -15.42 -5.71
N CYS A 294 -5.46 -15.13 -6.12
CA CYS A 294 -5.19 -14.02 -7.03
C CYS A 294 -5.85 -14.25 -8.40
N LEU A 295 -5.74 -15.45 -8.96
CA LEU A 295 -6.33 -15.78 -10.27
C LEU A 295 -7.86 -15.74 -10.26
N ILE A 296 -8.51 -16.18 -9.18
CA ILE A 296 -9.97 -16.09 -9.05
C ILE A 296 -10.42 -14.62 -9.13
N GLN A 297 -9.70 -13.73 -8.44
CA GLN A 297 -9.99 -12.29 -8.48
C GLN A 297 -9.73 -11.70 -9.86
N ALA A 298 -8.62 -12.08 -10.50
CA ALA A 298 -8.28 -11.63 -11.85
C ALA A 298 -9.32 -12.10 -12.88
N GLU A 299 -9.73 -13.37 -12.84
CA GLU A 299 -10.77 -13.90 -13.71
C GLU A 299 -12.12 -13.22 -13.48
N ALA A 300 -12.51 -12.99 -12.23
CA ALA A 300 -13.75 -12.26 -11.93
C ALA A 300 -13.73 -10.83 -12.47
N ALA A 301 -12.56 -10.18 -12.48
CA ALA A 301 -12.41 -8.78 -12.85
C ALA A 301 -12.10 -8.54 -14.33
N GLU A 302 -11.51 -9.51 -15.02
CA GLU A 302 -10.94 -9.35 -16.37
C GLU A 302 -11.26 -10.52 -17.31
N GLY A 303 -11.97 -11.54 -16.81
CA GLY A 303 -12.22 -12.79 -17.54
C GLY A 303 -10.95 -13.59 -17.81
N ALA A 304 -11.04 -14.52 -18.76
CA ALA A 304 -9.95 -15.42 -19.13
C ALA A 304 -8.65 -14.72 -19.58
N ALA A 305 -8.76 -13.49 -20.09
CA ALA A 305 -7.59 -12.71 -20.53
C ALA A 305 -6.75 -12.22 -19.35
N GLY A 306 -7.35 -11.97 -18.19
CA GLY A 306 -6.65 -11.48 -17.01
C GLY A 306 -5.73 -12.51 -16.35
N ILE A 307 -5.92 -13.80 -16.62
CA ILE A 307 -5.17 -14.87 -15.94
C ILE A 307 -4.02 -15.46 -16.78
N ARG A 308 -3.82 -15.02 -18.03
CA ARG A 308 -2.86 -15.62 -18.97
C ARG A 308 -1.71 -14.68 -19.31
N GLY A 309 -0.50 -14.98 -18.85
CA GLY A 309 0.70 -14.19 -19.15
C GLY A 309 1.03 -13.08 -18.15
N GLY A 310 0.44 -13.12 -16.96
CA GLY A 310 0.83 -12.28 -15.83
C GLY A 310 2.05 -12.80 -15.06
N SER A 311 2.38 -12.18 -13.94
CA SER A 311 3.54 -12.53 -13.10
C SER A 311 3.14 -12.65 -11.62
N PHE A 312 3.86 -13.47 -10.87
CA PHE A 312 3.64 -13.69 -9.45
C PHE A 312 4.85 -13.29 -8.61
N GLU A 313 4.57 -12.71 -7.46
CA GLU A 313 5.47 -12.65 -6.31
C GLU A 313 4.79 -13.37 -5.15
N VAL A 314 5.55 -14.16 -4.38
CA VAL A 314 5.01 -14.92 -3.24
C VAL A 314 5.97 -14.81 -2.08
N VAL A 315 5.43 -14.59 -0.89
CA VAL A 315 6.18 -14.52 0.37
C VAL A 315 5.54 -15.39 1.44
N LYS A 316 6.34 -15.80 2.42
CA LYS A 316 5.84 -16.57 3.57
C LYS A 316 5.17 -15.66 4.61
N VAL A 317 4.05 -16.11 5.16
CA VAL A 317 3.35 -15.46 6.28
C VAL A 317 3.62 -16.26 7.56
N ARG A 318 3.89 -15.56 8.66
CA ARG A 318 4.14 -16.14 9.99
C ARG A 318 3.53 -15.24 11.06
N GLY A 319 2.97 -15.84 12.11
CA GLY A 319 2.30 -15.10 13.16
C GLY A 319 3.21 -14.13 13.92
N LEU A 320 2.60 -13.18 14.63
CA LEU A 320 3.31 -12.13 15.39
C LEU A 320 4.34 -12.69 16.39
N ASN A 321 4.05 -13.85 16.99
CA ASN A 321 4.93 -14.53 17.96
C ASN A 321 6.09 -15.32 17.31
N SER A 322 6.41 -15.06 16.05
CA SER A 322 7.52 -15.74 15.37
C SER A 322 8.85 -15.17 15.84
N PRO A 323 9.89 -16.01 16.04
CA PRO A 323 11.18 -15.54 16.52
C PRO A 323 11.77 -14.45 15.61
N PRO A 324 12.54 -13.49 16.15
CA PRO A 324 13.25 -12.48 15.36
C PRO A 324 14.10 -13.15 14.27
N GLY A 325 14.00 -12.67 13.02
CA GLY A 325 14.61 -13.32 11.85
C GLY A 325 13.83 -14.51 11.29
N GLY A 326 12.58 -14.73 11.74
CA GLY A 326 11.67 -15.72 11.19
C GLY A 326 11.40 -15.50 9.71
N ALA A 327 11.08 -16.57 8.99
CA ALA A 327 10.93 -16.56 7.53
C ALA A 327 9.77 -15.69 6.98
N HIS A 328 9.11 -14.85 7.80
CA HIS A 328 8.08 -13.93 7.35
C HIS A 328 8.62 -12.99 6.26
N GLY A 329 7.82 -12.69 5.24
CA GLY A 329 8.22 -11.82 4.14
C GLY A 329 9.28 -12.41 3.21
N THR A 330 9.87 -13.57 3.53
CA THR A 330 10.87 -14.20 2.66
C THR A 330 10.20 -14.72 1.38
N PRO A 331 10.82 -14.52 0.20
CA PRO A 331 10.32 -15.06 -1.05
C PRO A 331 10.08 -16.57 -0.95
N ALA A 332 8.96 -17.01 -1.48
CA ALA A 332 8.61 -18.40 -1.62
C ALA A 332 8.40 -18.71 -3.10
N SER A 333 8.72 -19.93 -3.50
CA SER A 333 8.23 -20.44 -4.77
C SER A 333 6.81 -20.98 -4.57
N PRO A 334 5.92 -20.77 -5.55
CA PRO A 334 4.65 -21.48 -5.61
C PRO A 334 4.88 -22.99 -5.50
N CYS A 335 3.92 -23.76 -4.98
CA CYS A 335 4.12 -25.20 -4.83
C CYS A 335 4.45 -25.85 -6.19
N ALA A 336 5.50 -26.66 -6.23
CA ALA A 336 6.09 -27.15 -7.48
C ALA A 336 5.15 -28.07 -8.29
N LEU A 337 4.18 -28.68 -7.60
CA LEU A 337 3.31 -29.70 -8.18
C LEU A 337 2.01 -29.13 -8.72
N VAL A 338 1.49 -28.09 -8.06
CA VAL A 338 0.18 -27.55 -8.41
C VAL A 338 0.31 -26.12 -8.89
N CYS A 339 1.13 -25.25 -8.28
CA CYS A 339 1.19 -23.83 -8.64
C CYS A 339 2.27 -23.46 -9.68
N GLN A 340 3.47 -24.03 -9.63
CA GLN A 340 4.54 -23.71 -10.61
C GLN A 340 4.21 -24.11 -12.05
N PRO A 341 3.57 -25.27 -12.34
CA PRO A 341 3.14 -25.60 -13.70
C PRO A 341 2.08 -24.62 -14.25
N ARG A 342 1.39 -23.86 -13.38
CA ARG A 342 0.43 -22.81 -13.76
C ARG A 342 1.09 -21.51 -14.25
N LEU A 343 2.43 -21.40 -14.19
CA LEU A 343 3.20 -20.24 -14.64
C LEU A 343 3.66 -20.32 -16.12
N GLN A 344 3.42 -21.44 -16.80
CA GLN A 344 4.03 -21.74 -18.10
C GLN A 344 3.05 -21.87 -19.27
N HIS A 345 1.74 -21.68 -19.07
CA HIS A 345 0.71 -21.89 -20.10
C HIS A 345 -0.35 -20.81 -20.17
#